data_AF-A0A0N0GDU2-F1
#
_entry.id   AF-A0A0N0GDU2-F1
#
_cell.length_a   1.000
_cell.length_b   1.000
_cell.length_c   1.000
_cell.angle_alpha   90.00
_cell.angle_beta   90.00
_cell.angle_gamma   90.00
#
_symmetry.space_group_name_H-M   'P 1'
#
loop_
_entity.id
_entity.type
_entity.pdbx_description
1 polymer ?
#
loop_
_entity_poly.entity_id
_entity_poly.type
_entity_poly.pdbx_seq_one_letter_code
_entity_poly.pdbx_strand_id
1 'polypeptide(L)'
;MKHVCLLALLIFPALSHAASIPQSSAYDFRMQKVAYNPANITVVYTRLGFVSTVIFGDDEVVVGVPKTGFDPGWSITADGNKISISPRPVIQEQDVEGENGEVTKVKKVFSPVSSDWRTNLFVSTNKKNYSLELMLLEEGSKREPSLVVNYTYPDDARLKADQEERAREKAFQAAQEKKVIAQKLENGQAPRNWDYFMRAGKDSQNITPDFAYDDGVMTYIGFAPGKIFPSAFLYLNGKEQVVNFSVYQKGNYKVMVIHDLKKDFVLRHGEQVIGVVNQSFGKVMTPYKSTSSTEVERVEVNNGQ
;
A
#
# COMPACT_ATOMS: atom_id res chain seq x y z
N MET A 1 23.74 -16.50 -58.59
CA MET A 1 24.03 -17.45 -57.50
C MET A 1 23.75 -16.74 -56.18
N LYS A 2 22.77 -17.21 -55.41
CA LYS A 2 22.32 -16.57 -54.16
C LYS A 2 23.20 -17.08 -53.02
N HIS A 3 24.03 -16.22 -52.43
CA HIS A 3 24.82 -16.58 -51.24
C HIS A 3 23.97 -16.40 -50.00
N VAL A 4 23.49 -17.52 -49.46
CA VAL A 4 22.83 -17.59 -48.15
C VAL A 4 23.93 -17.56 -47.10
N CYS A 5 24.06 -16.46 -46.36
CA CYS A 5 24.90 -16.39 -45.17
C CYS A 5 24.16 -17.03 -44.00
N LEU A 6 24.62 -18.22 -43.57
CA LEU A 6 24.15 -18.90 -42.37
C LEU A 6 24.84 -18.26 -41.15
N LEU A 7 24.10 -17.48 -40.38
CA LEU A 7 24.59 -16.87 -39.14
C LEU A 7 24.58 -17.95 -38.03
N ALA A 8 25.75 -18.42 -37.61
CA ALA A 8 25.89 -19.39 -36.53
C ALA A 8 25.58 -18.71 -35.18
N LEU A 9 24.51 -19.17 -34.52
CA LEU A 9 24.13 -18.74 -33.17
C LEU A 9 25.11 -19.36 -32.15
N LEU A 10 26.09 -18.58 -31.68
CA LEU A 10 26.96 -18.96 -30.57
C LEU A 10 26.15 -18.95 -29.27
N ILE A 11 25.73 -20.12 -28.82
CA ILE A 11 25.16 -20.34 -27.48
C ILE A 11 26.33 -20.22 -26.49
N PHE A 12 26.51 -19.03 -25.90
CA PHE A 12 27.42 -18.86 -24.77
C PHE A 12 26.83 -19.60 -23.56
N PRO A 13 27.52 -20.61 -22.98
CA PRO A 13 27.07 -21.22 -21.74
C PRO A 13 27.08 -20.14 -20.65
N ALA A 14 25.96 -20.02 -19.93
CA ALA A 14 25.86 -19.14 -18.78
C ALA A 14 26.89 -19.58 -17.73
N LEU A 15 27.96 -18.79 -17.57
CA LEU A 15 28.94 -18.99 -16.52
C LEU A 15 28.25 -18.82 -15.16
N SER A 16 27.92 -19.92 -14.50
CA SER A 16 27.47 -19.92 -13.11
C SER A 16 28.64 -19.41 -12.23
N HIS A 17 28.55 -18.17 -11.78
CA HIS A 17 29.53 -17.63 -10.83
C HIS A 17 29.25 -18.27 -9.46
N ALA A 18 30.12 -19.18 -9.03
CA ALA A 18 29.90 -20.03 -7.85
C ALA A 18 29.81 -19.27 -6.52
N ALA A 19 30.38 -18.07 -6.41
CA ALA A 19 30.29 -17.21 -5.23
C ALA A 19 30.22 -15.72 -5.61
N SER A 20 29.39 -14.95 -4.90
CA SER A 20 29.29 -13.50 -5.06
C SER A 20 30.40 -12.80 -4.28
N ILE A 21 31.28 -12.10 -5.00
CA ILE A 21 32.30 -11.24 -4.41
C ILE A 21 31.68 -9.85 -4.24
N PRO A 22 31.60 -9.31 -3.01
CA PRO A 22 31.09 -7.96 -2.79
C PRO A 22 31.88 -6.91 -3.58
N GLN A 23 31.16 -5.96 -4.17
CA GLN A 23 31.74 -4.88 -4.96
C GLN A 23 32.20 -3.74 -4.04
N SER A 24 33.43 -3.30 -4.25
CA SER A 24 34.04 -2.18 -3.54
C SER A 24 33.32 -0.86 -3.82
N SER A 25 33.17 -0.03 -2.79
CA SER A 25 32.76 1.35 -2.93
C SER A 25 33.83 2.18 -3.62
N ALA A 26 33.42 3.24 -4.30
CA ALA A 26 34.32 4.23 -4.90
C ALA A 26 35.07 5.08 -3.85
N TYR A 27 34.55 5.15 -2.62
CA TYR A 27 35.11 5.97 -1.54
C TYR A 27 36.13 5.23 -0.67
N ASP A 28 35.90 3.94 -0.40
CA ASP A 28 36.82 3.06 0.33
C ASP A 28 36.55 1.62 -0.11
N PHE A 29 37.57 0.92 -0.60
CA PHE A 29 37.39 -0.44 -1.13
C PHE A 29 37.04 -1.50 -0.06
N ARG A 30 37.22 -1.17 1.23
CA ARG A 30 36.85 -2.02 2.36
C ARG A 30 35.37 -1.90 2.72
N MET A 31 34.71 -0.86 2.22
CA MET A 31 33.27 -0.67 2.28
C MET A 31 32.67 -1.28 1.01
N GLN A 32 31.97 -2.40 1.15
CA GLN A 32 31.51 -3.21 0.02
C GLN A 32 29.99 -3.36 0.03
N LYS A 33 29.45 -3.67 -1.15
CA LYS A 33 28.02 -3.94 -1.36
C LYS A 33 27.83 -5.23 -2.16
N VAL A 34 26.75 -5.96 -1.88
CA VAL A 34 26.41 -7.18 -2.62
C VAL A 34 24.89 -7.29 -2.76
N ALA A 35 24.41 -7.61 -3.96
CA ALA A 35 22.99 -7.87 -4.17
C ALA A 35 22.62 -9.21 -3.52
N TYR A 36 21.56 -9.22 -2.73
CA TYR A 36 21.03 -10.44 -2.14
C TYR A 36 20.54 -11.38 -3.23
N ASN A 37 20.97 -12.64 -3.14
CA ASN A 37 20.44 -13.73 -3.94
C ASN A 37 20.43 -15.00 -3.08
N PRO A 38 19.27 -15.64 -2.85
CA PRO A 38 19.17 -16.82 -2.00
C PRO A 38 19.92 -18.05 -2.56
N ALA A 39 20.27 -18.04 -3.84
CA ALA A 39 20.99 -19.14 -4.51
C ALA A 39 22.51 -18.93 -4.56
N ASN A 40 23.05 -17.86 -3.95
CA ASN A 40 24.48 -17.53 -4.01
C ASN A 40 25.13 -17.52 -2.62
N ILE A 41 26.43 -17.80 -2.59
CA ILE A 41 27.28 -17.66 -1.39
C ILE A 41 28.04 -16.34 -1.46
N THR A 42 28.03 -15.56 -0.38
CA THR A 42 28.77 -14.29 -0.31
C THR A 42 30.14 -14.47 0.35
N VAL A 43 31.20 -14.06 -0.34
CA VAL A 43 32.57 -14.15 0.19
C VAL A 43 32.87 -12.96 1.09
N VAL A 44 33.33 -13.21 2.32
CA VAL A 44 33.79 -12.20 3.27
C VAL A 44 35.28 -12.42 3.52
N TYR A 45 36.10 -11.48 3.05
CA TYR A 45 37.53 -11.50 3.29
C TYR A 45 37.82 -10.86 4.65
N THR A 46 38.48 -11.60 5.53
CA THR A 46 38.82 -11.14 6.89
C THR A 46 40.33 -11.16 7.07
N ARG A 47 40.82 -10.45 8.10
CA ARG A 47 42.25 -10.41 8.44
C ARG A 47 42.39 -10.44 9.96
N LEU A 48 43.43 -11.11 10.45
CA LEU A 48 43.75 -11.12 11.88
C LEU A 48 43.93 -9.69 12.41
N GLY A 49 43.30 -9.38 13.56
CA GLY A 49 43.30 -8.05 14.15
C GLY A 49 42.24 -7.09 13.60
N PHE A 50 41.43 -7.50 12.61
CA PHE A 50 40.34 -6.70 12.06
C PHE A 50 38.98 -7.36 12.31
N VAL A 51 37.95 -6.52 12.38
CA VAL A 51 36.55 -6.96 12.46
C VAL A 51 35.86 -6.65 11.14
N SER A 52 35.26 -7.67 10.54
CA SER A 52 34.43 -7.56 9.34
C SER A 52 32.96 -7.52 9.77
N THR A 53 32.24 -6.48 9.37
CA THR A 53 30.81 -6.33 9.68
C THR A 53 29.98 -6.61 8.45
N VAL A 54 28.98 -7.49 8.57
CA VAL A 54 27.97 -7.71 7.52
C VAL A 54 26.67 -7.07 7.97
N ILE A 55 26.06 -6.24 7.13
CA ILE A 55 24.84 -5.49 7.40
C ILE A 55 23.74 -5.98 6.44
N PHE A 56 22.63 -6.43 7.00
CA PHE A 56 21.42 -6.87 6.29
C PHE A 56 20.42 -5.72 6.13
N GLY A 57 19.24 -5.97 5.55
CA GLY A 57 18.21 -4.96 5.34
C GLY A 57 17.84 -4.20 6.62
N ASP A 58 17.47 -2.93 6.49
CA ASP A 58 17.14 -2.06 7.63
C ASP A 58 15.93 -2.56 8.45
N ASP A 59 15.08 -3.40 7.83
CA ASP A 59 13.91 -4.02 8.43
C ASP A 59 14.11 -5.51 8.78
N GLU A 60 15.36 -5.97 8.70
CA GLU A 60 15.77 -7.31 9.10
C GLU A 60 16.35 -7.31 10.52
N VAL A 61 16.17 -8.42 11.23
CA VAL A 61 16.83 -8.68 12.51
C VAL A 61 17.38 -10.09 12.45
N VAL A 62 18.62 -10.27 12.87
CA VAL A 62 19.26 -11.60 12.97
C VAL A 62 18.50 -12.42 14.01
N VAL A 63 18.03 -13.60 13.60
CA VAL A 63 17.29 -14.53 14.46
C VAL A 63 18.11 -15.80 14.69
N GLY A 64 18.13 -16.27 15.93
CA GLY A 64 18.95 -17.40 16.33
C GLY A 64 20.44 -17.06 16.38
N VAL A 65 21.26 -18.11 16.51
CA VAL A 65 22.73 -17.99 16.60
C VAL A 65 23.32 -18.28 15.22
N PRO A 66 24.12 -17.37 14.63
CA PRO A 66 24.87 -17.64 13.41
C PRO A 66 25.72 -18.91 13.55
N LYS A 67 25.74 -19.76 12.52
CA LYS A 67 26.43 -21.06 12.58
C LYS A 67 27.57 -21.11 11.58
N THR A 68 28.76 -21.43 12.05
CA THR A 68 29.93 -21.65 11.18
C THR A 68 30.42 -23.09 11.25
N GLY A 69 31.05 -23.58 10.18
CA GLY A 69 31.67 -24.90 10.14
C GLY A 69 32.91 -25.03 11.05
N PHE A 70 33.50 -23.92 11.51
CA PHE A 70 34.67 -23.92 12.40
C PHE A 70 34.55 -22.92 13.55
N ASP A 71 33.56 -23.14 14.42
CA ASP A 71 33.23 -22.23 15.53
C ASP A 71 34.41 -21.81 16.44
N PRO A 72 35.33 -22.72 16.84
CA PRO A 72 36.47 -22.33 17.69
C PRO A 72 37.38 -21.28 17.05
N GLY A 73 37.47 -21.26 15.71
CA GLY A 73 38.35 -20.37 14.96
C GLY A 73 37.78 -18.97 14.69
N TRP A 74 36.52 -18.69 15.05
CA TRP A 74 35.82 -17.47 14.63
C TRP A 74 35.03 -16.85 15.76
N SER A 75 35.16 -15.54 15.97
CA SER A 75 34.24 -14.77 16.82
C SER A 75 33.15 -14.19 15.94
N ILE A 76 31.90 -14.54 16.23
CA ILE A 76 30.74 -14.03 15.52
C ILE A 76 29.75 -13.47 16.54
N THR A 77 29.37 -12.21 16.38
CA THR A 77 28.43 -11.53 17.28
C THR A 77 27.35 -10.83 16.47
N ALA A 78 26.09 -11.12 16.77
CA ALA A 78 24.94 -10.48 16.14
C ALA A 78 24.43 -9.30 16.99
N ASP A 79 24.04 -8.22 16.33
CA ASP A 79 23.46 -7.03 16.93
C ASP A 79 22.44 -6.42 15.95
N GLY A 80 21.14 -6.58 16.22
CA GLY A 80 20.07 -6.12 15.34
C GLY A 80 20.16 -6.72 13.92
N ASN A 81 20.37 -5.87 12.92
CA ASN A 81 20.45 -6.25 11.50
C ASN A 81 21.88 -6.51 11.00
N LYS A 82 22.87 -6.65 11.89
CA LYS A 82 24.28 -6.85 11.51
C LYS A 82 24.94 -7.95 12.32
N ILE A 83 26.02 -8.49 11.75
CA ILE A 83 26.94 -9.40 12.43
C ILE A 83 28.38 -8.88 12.32
N SER A 84 29.14 -9.03 13.40
CA SER A 84 30.58 -8.77 13.45
C SER A 84 31.34 -10.08 13.45
N ILE A 85 32.36 -10.19 12.60
CA ILE A 85 33.13 -11.41 12.35
C ILE A 85 34.61 -11.10 12.51
N SER A 86 35.32 -11.88 13.32
CA SER A 86 36.78 -11.79 13.43
C SER A 86 37.41 -13.18 13.65
N PRO A 87 38.53 -13.50 13.00
CA PRO A 87 39.23 -14.76 13.23
C PRO A 87 39.85 -14.80 14.64
N ARG A 88 39.91 -15.98 15.24
CA ARG A 88 40.48 -16.24 16.57
C ARG A 88 41.46 -17.42 16.51
N PRO A 89 42.58 -17.37 17.26
CA PRO A 89 43.42 -18.54 17.49
C PRO A 89 42.65 -19.65 18.21
N VAL A 90 42.95 -20.91 17.89
CA VAL A 90 42.35 -22.07 18.55
C VAL A 90 43.32 -22.66 19.55
N ILE A 91 42.82 -23.00 20.75
CA ILE A 91 43.60 -23.68 21.77
C ILE A 91 43.12 -25.13 21.82
N GLN A 92 44.01 -26.08 21.60
CA GLN A 92 43.72 -27.51 21.68
C GLN A 92 44.57 -28.14 22.80
N GLU A 93 43.96 -29.00 23.61
CA GLU A 93 44.70 -29.85 24.53
C GLU A 93 45.15 -31.11 23.79
N GLN A 94 46.44 -31.41 23.85
CA GLN A 94 47.02 -32.61 23.27
C GLN A 94 47.71 -33.42 24.36
N ASP A 95 47.46 -34.72 24.34
CA ASP A 95 48.15 -35.69 25.17
C ASP A 95 49.52 -35.96 24.56
N VAL A 96 50.58 -35.56 25.27
CA VAL A 96 51.97 -35.80 24.89
C VAL A 96 52.52 -36.90 25.77
N GLU A 97 52.87 -38.03 25.16
CA GLU A 97 53.52 -39.15 25.83
C GLU A 97 55.03 -38.85 25.96
N GLY A 98 55.52 -38.78 27.19
CA GLY A 98 56.94 -38.63 27.48
C GLY A 98 57.73 -39.93 27.26
N GLU A 99 59.06 -39.85 27.27
CA GLU A 99 59.96 -41.01 27.06
C GLU A 99 59.72 -42.18 28.05
N ASN A 100 59.06 -41.91 29.18
CA ASN A 100 58.72 -42.89 30.22
C ASN A 100 57.29 -43.47 30.09
N GLY A 101 56.53 -43.12 29.06
CA GLY A 101 55.12 -43.52 28.87
C GLY A 101 54.11 -42.68 29.68
N GLU A 102 54.55 -41.59 30.30
CA GLU A 102 53.66 -40.67 31.03
C GLU A 102 52.95 -39.72 30.07
N VAL A 103 51.61 -39.70 30.12
CA VAL A 103 50.79 -38.82 29.28
C VAL A 103 50.56 -37.50 29.99
N THR A 104 51.07 -36.40 29.41
CA THR A 104 50.86 -35.04 29.91
C THR A 104 49.99 -34.23 28.95
N LYS A 105 49.02 -33.49 29.49
CA LYS A 105 48.16 -32.60 28.71
C LYS A 105 48.85 -31.27 28.47
N VAL A 106 49.20 -30.99 27.22
CA VAL A 106 49.81 -29.73 26.81
C VAL A 106 48.80 -28.91 26.00
N LYS A 107 48.66 -27.62 26.33
CA LYS A 107 47.84 -26.68 25.55
C LYS A 107 48.65 -26.16 24.38
N LYS A 108 48.23 -26.49 23.16
CA LYS A 108 48.81 -25.98 21.92
C LYS A 108 47.91 -24.90 21.34
N VAL A 109 48.51 -23.74 21.04
CA VAL A 109 47.83 -22.61 20.39
C VAL A 109 48.09 -22.70 18.89
N PHE A 110 47.02 -22.74 18.11
CA PHE A 110 47.05 -22.69 16.65
C PHE A 110 46.65 -21.29 16.21
N SER A 111 47.61 -20.56 15.65
CA SER A 111 47.35 -19.26 15.05
C SER A 111 46.53 -19.41 13.77
N PRO A 112 45.68 -18.43 13.42
CA PRO A 112 44.86 -18.51 12.22
C PRO A 112 45.68 -18.60 10.93
N VAL A 113 45.42 -19.63 10.13
CA VAL A 113 46.05 -19.85 8.81
C VAL A 113 44.96 -19.85 7.74
N SER A 114 45.22 -19.20 6.59
CA SER A 114 44.26 -18.99 5.50
C SER A 114 43.51 -20.27 5.08
N SER A 115 44.23 -21.38 4.87
CA SER A 115 43.65 -22.66 4.45
C SER A 115 42.73 -23.27 5.50
N ASP A 116 43.14 -23.21 6.76
CA ASP A 116 42.53 -23.96 7.86
C ASP A 116 41.37 -23.19 8.50
N TRP A 117 41.37 -21.86 8.39
CA TRP A 117 40.30 -21.00 8.89
C TRP A 117 39.20 -20.76 7.87
N ARG A 118 39.40 -21.13 6.60
CA ARG A 118 38.35 -21.03 5.58
C ARG A 118 37.16 -21.89 5.98
N THR A 119 35.98 -21.27 6.05
CA THR A 119 34.77 -21.97 6.48
C THR A 119 33.52 -21.28 5.94
N ASN A 120 32.38 -21.95 6.02
CA ASN A 120 31.09 -21.36 5.77
C ASN A 120 30.51 -20.72 7.03
N LEU A 121 29.59 -19.78 6.82
CA LEU A 121 28.78 -19.16 7.87
C LEU A 121 27.34 -19.02 7.37
N PHE A 122 26.39 -19.55 8.14
CA PHE A 122 24.97 -19.39 7.91
C PHE A 122 24.37 -18.39 8.90
N VAL A 123 23.55 -17.49 8.37
CA VAL A 123 22.86 -16.47 9.14
C VAL A 123 21.40 -16.44 8.70
N SER A 124 20.50 -16.48 9.66
CA SER A 124 19.06 -16.32 9.42
C SER A 124 18.60 -14.99 10.00
N THR A 125 17.74 -14.30 9.28
CA THR A 125 17.00 -13.15 9.78
C THR A 125 15.51 -13.48 9.84
N ASN A 126 14.72 -12.56 10.39
CA ASN A 126 13.25 -12.63 10.32
C ASN A 126 12.69 -12.65 8.88
N LYS A 127 13.49 -12.35 7.84
CA LYS A 127 13.03 -12.30 6.44
C LYS A 127 13.77 -13.24 5.50
N LYS A 128 15.07 -13.40 5.66
CA LYS A 128 15.95 -14.00 4.65
C LYS A 128 17.00 -14.89 5.32
N ASN A 129 17.53 -15.82 4.53
CA ASN A 129 18.66 -16.65 4.91
C ASN A 129 19.88 -16.27 4.07
N TYR A 130 21.04 -16.28 4.69
CA TYR A 130 22.31 -15.89 4.12
C TYR A 130 23.33 -17.01 4.27
N SER A 131 24.01 -17.30 3.16
CA SER A 131 25.13 -18.24 3.10
C SER A 131 26.39 -17.43 2.79
N LEU A 132 27.35 -17.46 3.71
CA LEU A 132 28.60 -16.74 3.58
C LEU A 132 29.78 -17.72 3.57
N GLU A 133 30.84 -17.31 2.88
CA GLU A 133 32.13 -17.97 2.92
C GLU A 133 33.15 -17.03 3.55
N LEU A 134 33.72 -17.45 4.68
CA LEU A 134 34.73 -16.70 5.39
C LEU A 134 36.10 -17.10 4.87
N MET A 135 36.83 -16.12 4.32
CA MET A 135 38.20 -16.31 3.85
C MET A 135 39.14 -15.47 4.69
N LEU A 136 40.09 -16.11 5.36
CA LEU A 136 41.16 -15.43 6.06
C LEU A 136 42.25 -15.06 5.05
N LEU A 137 42.63 -13.78 5.01
CA LEU A 137 43.70 -13.30 4.17
C LEU A 137 45.06 -13.72 4.75
N GLU A 138 45.95 -14.18 3.87
CA GLU A 138 47.33 -14.50 4.24
C GLU A 138 48.10 -13.27 4.74
N GLU A 139 49.05 -13.53 5.64
CA GLU A 139 49.97 -12.51 6.12
C GLU A 139 50.81 -11.96 4.95
N GLY A 140 50.84 -10.64 4.78
CA GLY A 140 51.51 -9.99 3.66
C GLY A 140 50.69 -9.88 2.36
N SER A 141 49.44 -10.38 2.33
CA SER A 141 48.56 -10.19 1.17
C SER A 141 48.26 -8.71 0.92
N LYS A 142 48.41 -8.27 -0.34
CA LYS A 142 48.03 -6.92 -0.79
C LYS A 142 46.51 -6.69 -0.78
N ARG A 143 45.72 -7.77 -0.73
CA ARG A 143 44.27 -7.68 -0.63
C ARG A 143 43.89 -7.26 0.78
N GLU A 144 43.04 -6.26 0.88
CA GLU A 144 42.55 -5.75 2.14
C GLU A 144 41.26 -6.45 2.58
N PRO A 145 40.99 -6.51 3.90
CA PRO A 145 39.78 -7.15 4.41
C PRO A 145 38.52 -6.35 4.06
N SER A 146 37.40 -7.07 3.97
CA SER A 146 36.07 -6.52 3.89
C SER A 146 35.68 -5.98 5.28
N LEU A 147 35.87 -4.68 5.54
CA LEU A 147 35.49 -4.09 6.84
C LEU A 147 33.97 -4.00 7.00
N VAL A 148 33.27 -3.62 5.92
CA VAL A 148 31.81 -3.57 5.91
C VAL A 148 31.29 -4.18 4.62
N VAL A 149 30.34 -5.10 4.71
CA VAL A 149 29.61 -5.67 3.57
C VAL A 149 28.12 -5.37 3.76
N ASN A 150 27.55 -4.54 2.88
CA ASN A 150 26.12 -4.20 2.91
C ASN A 150 25.36 -5.01 1.86
N TYR A 151 24.26 -5.65 2.26
CA TYR A 151 23.34 -6.25 1.30
C TYR A 151 22.44 -5.21 0.64
N THR A 152 22.16 -5.40 -0.64
CA THR A 152 21.17 -4.64 -1.41
C THR A 152 20.09 -5.56 -1.97
N TYR A 153 18.87 -5.06 -2.12
CA TYR A 153 17.67 -5.86 -2.43
C TYR A 153 16.95 -5.32 -3.67
N PRO A 154 17.53 -5.49 -4.88
CA PRO A 154 16.96 -4.92 -6.10
C PRO A 154 15.57 -5.49 -6.44
N ASP A 155 15.32 -6.77 -6.17
CA ASP A 155 14.04 -7.40 -6.46
C ASP A 155 12.92 -6.89 -5.54
N ASP A 156 13.20 -6.70 -4.25
CA ASP A 156 12.24 -6.14 -3.29
C ASP A 156 11.85 -4.70 -3.68
N ALA A 157 12.81 -3.90 -4.15
CA ALA A 157 12.56 -2.54 -4.63
C ALA A 157 11.65 -2.53 -5.87
N ARG A 158 11.86 -3.45 -6.82
CA ARG A 158 11.02 -3.59 -8.00
C ARG A 158 9.60 -4.03 -7.65
N LEU A 159 9.46 -5.04 -6.80
CA LEU A 159 8.15 -5.53 -6.34
C LEU A 159 7.36 -4.42 -5.64
N LYS A 160 8.03 -3.62 -4.79
CA LYS A 160 7.40 -2.48 -4.13
C LYS A 160 6.93 -1.42 -5.13
N ALA A 161 7.76 -1.07 -6.10
CA ALA A 161 7.40 -0.11 -7.15
C ALA A 161 6.17 -0.58 -7.96
N ASP A 162 6.16 -1.85 -8.40
CA ASP A 162 5.05 -2.45 -9.15
C ASP A 162 3.74 -2.45 -8.33
N GLN A 163 3.83 -2.72 -7.02
CA GLN A 163 2.67 -2.68 -6.12
C GLN A 163 2.12 -1.26 -5.95
N GLU A 164 3.00 -0.28 -5.76
CA GLU A 164 2.62 1.12 -5.62
C GLU A 164 1.99 1.67 -6.91
N GLU A 165 2.52 1.30 -8.08
CA GLU A 165 1.94 1.67 -9.38
C GLU A 165 0.53 1.09 -9.55
N ARG A 166 0.35 -0.21 -9.33
CA ARG A 166 -0.98 -0.86 -9.40
C ARG A 166 -1.97 -0.25 -8.40
N ALA A 167 -1.52 0.13 -7.20
CA ALA A 167 -2.37 0.77 -6.22
C ALA A 167 -2.82 2.17 -6.68
N ARG A 168 -1.91 2.96 -7.28
CA ARG A 168 -2.23 4.27 -7.86
C ARG A 168 -3.19 4.15 -9.03
N GLU A 169 -2.98 3.19 -9.93
CA GLU A 169 -3.88 2.93 -11.06
C GLU A 169 -5.29 2.56 -10.58
N LYS A 170 -5.41 1.64 -9.62
CA LYS A 170 -6.71 1.27 -9.02
C LYS A 170 -7.38 2.47 -8.35
N ALA A 171 -6.64 3.27 -7.60
CA ALA A 171 -7.18 4.47 -6.95
C ALA A 171 -7.65 5.50 -7.98
N PHE A 172 -6.90 5.69 -9.07
CA PHE A 172 -7.28 6.57 -10.17
C PHE A 172 -8.54 6.08 -10.88
N GLN A 173 -8.62 4.80 -11.23
CA GLN A 173 -9.81 4.19 -11.85
C GLN A 173 -11.04 4.35 -10.94
N ALA A 174 -10.92 4.00 -9.66
CA ALA A 174 -12.01 4.17 -8.70
C ALA A 174 -12.46 5.63 -8.56
N ALA A 175 -11.54 6.59 -8.62
CA ALA A 175 -11.87 8.01 -8.61
C ALA A 175 -12.60 8.46 -9.89
N GLN A 176 -12.21 7.95 -11.06
CA GLN A 176 -12.89 8.21 -12.33
C GLN A 176 -14.30 7.61 -12.34
N GLU A 177 -14.44 6.34 -11.92
CA GLU A 177 -15.74 5.68 -11.80
C GLU A 177 -16.69 6.44 -10.87
N LYS A 178 -16.21 6.88 -9.71
CA LYS A 178 -17.00 7.72 -8.79
C LYS A 178 -17.48 9.01 -9.43
N LYS A 179 -16.63 9.68 -10.23
CA LYS A 179 -17.02 10.90 -10.96
C LYS A 179 -18.10 10.61 -12.01
N VAL A 180 -17.95 9.53 -12.78
CA VAL A 180 -18.94 9.10 -13.78
C VAL A 180 -20.27 8.75 -13.11
N ILE A 181 -20.24 8.01 -12.01
CA ILE A 181 -21.45 7.67 -11.23
C ILE A 181 -22.11 8.93 -10.70
N ALA A 182 -21.35 9.87 -10.13
CA ALA A 182 -21.89 11.14 -9.63
C ALA A 182 -22.57 11.95 -10.76
N GLN A 183 -21.93 12.06 -11.91
CA GLN A 183 -22.49 12.75 -13.08
C GLN A 183 -23.77 12.06 -13.58
N LYS A 184 -23.81 10.73 -13.63
CA LYS A 184 -25.01 9.97 -14.02
C LYS A 184 -26.16 10.14 -13.04
N LEU A 185 -25.87 10.20 -11.73
CA LEU A 185 -26.86 10.48 -10.69
C LEU A 185 -27.43 11.89 -10.80
N GLU A 186 -26.58 12.88 -11.07
CA GLU A 186 -26.99 14.28 -11.26
C GLU A 186 -27.87 14.43 -12.52
N ASN A 187 -27.46 13.84 -13.65
CA ASN A 187 -28.25 13.84 -14.88
C ASN A 187 -29.60 13.14 -14.71
N GLY A 188 -29.69 12.13 -13.83
CA GLY A 188 -30.92 11.42 -13.52
C GLY A 188 -31.96 12.26 -12.76
N GLN A 189 -31.54 13.32 -12.05
CA GLN A 189 -32.41 14.23 -11.30
C GLN A 189 -33.09 15.30 -12.17
N ALA A 190 -33.21 15.07 -13.48
CA ALA A 190 -33.83 16.01 -14.40
C ALA A 190 -35.34 16.19 -14.07
N PRO A 191 -35.82 17.45 -13.98
CA PRO A 191 -37.25 17.73 -13.78
C PRO A 191 -38.13 17.07 -14.84
N ARG A 192 -39.17 16.35 -14.43
CA ARG A 192 -40.11 15.68 -15.34
C ARG A 192 -41.43 16.43 -15.48
N ASN A 193 -41.85 17.12 -14.43
CA ASN A 193 -43.09 17.86 -14.42
C ASN A 193 -42.90 19.21 -13.73
N TRP A 194 -43.32 20.28 -14.41
CA TRP A 194 -43.30 21.66 -13.89
C TRP A 194 -44.72 22.23 -13.69
N ASP A 195 -45.77 21.42 -13.88
CA ASP A 195 -47.17 21.85 -13.88
C ASP A 195 -47.70 22.06 -12.45
N TYR A 196 -47.10 23.04 -11.77
CA TYR A 196 -47.39 23.42 -10.40
C TYR A 196 -47.95 24.84 -10.35
N PHE A 197 -49.04 25.00 -9.60
CA PHE A 197 -49.66 26.29 -9.35
C PHE A 197 -49.62 26.60 -7.86
N MET A 198 -49.45 27.87 -7.53
CA MET A 198 -49.53 28.33 -6.14
C MET A 198 -50.70 29.27 -5.95
N ARG A 199 -51.25 29.26 -4.73
CA ARG A 199 -52.21 30.25 -4.25
C ARG A 199 -51.74 30.77 -2.90
N ALA A 200 -51.32 32.04 -2.89
CA ALA A 200 -50.92 32.71 -1.67
C ALA A 200 -52.13 33.10 -0.83
N GLY A 201 -52.05 32.82 0.46
CA GLY A 201 -52.94 33.39 1.47
C GLY A 201 -52.63 34.87 1.73
N LYS A 202 -53.37 35.45 2.68
CA LYS A 202 -53.15 36.84 3.09
C LYS A 202 -51.71 37.02 3.61
N ASP A 203 -51.08 38.14 3.24
CA ASP A 203 -49.76 38.55 3.69
C ASP A 203 -48.65 37.48 3.57
N SER A 204 -48.73 36.60 2.57
CA SER A 204 -47.85 35.42 2.43
C SER A 204 -46.80 35.56 1.31
N GLN A 205 -46.55 36.76 0.79
CA GLN A 205 -45.71 36.98 -0.39
C GLN A 205 -44.23 36.59 -0.17
N ASN A 206 -43.72 36.73 1.06
CA ASN A 206 -42.33 36.45 1.43
C ASN A 206 -41.99 34.95 1.58
N ILE A 207 -43.00 34.06 1.59
CA ILE A 207 -42.82 32.60 1.59
C ILE A 207 -43.19 31.95 0.25
N THR A 208 -43.42 32.76 -0.80
CA THR A 208 -43.75 32.26 -2.15
C THR A 208 -42.61 31.46 -2.74
N PRO A 209 -42.85 30.22 -3.23
CA PRO A 209 -41.84 29.53 -4.01
C PRO A 209 -41.59 30.26 -5.33
N ASP A 210 -40.34 30.21 -5.80
CA ASP A 210 -39.93 30.74 -7.11
C ASP A 210 -40.12 29.70 -8.21
N PHE A 211 -40.05 28.42 -7.86
CA PHE A 211 -40.40 27.31 -8.73
C PHE A 211 -40.85 26.09 -7.93
N ALA A 212 -41.63 25.24 -8.58
CA ALA A 212 -41.92 23.90 -8.12
C ALA A 212 -41.90 22.93 -9.31
N TYR A 213 -41.32 21.75 -9.10
CA TYR A 213 -41.31 20.67 -10.08
C TYR A 213 -41.26 19.31 -9.38
N ASP A 214 -41.45 18.23 -10.11
CA ASP A 214 -41.13 16.88 -9.64
C ASP A 214 -40.34 16.08 -10.67
N ASP A 215 -39.68 15.03 -10.19
CA ASP A 215 -39.00 14.01 -10.99
C ASP A 215 -39.84 12.73 -11.16
N GLY A 216 -41.14 12.81 -10.84
CA GLY A 216 -42.07 11.69 -10.81
C GLY A 216 -41.94 10.74 -9.62
N VAL A 217 -41.10 11.06 -8.63
CA VAL A 217 -41.00 10.35 -7.33
C VAL A 217 -41.02 11.35 -6.15
N MET A 218 -40.32 12.47 -6.28
CA MET A 218 -40.18 13.52 -5.26
C MET A 218 -40.57 14.89 -5.81
N THR A 219 -41.06 15.77 -4.94
CA THR A 219 -41.40 17.16 -5.28
C THR A 219 -40.32 18.12 -4.78
N TYR A 220 -39.91 19.04 -5.65
CA TYR A 220 -38.86 20.04 -5.42
C TYR A 220 -39.49 21.43 -5.44
N ILE A 221 -39.29 22.20 -4.38
CA ILE A 221 -39.83 23.56 -4.25
C ILE A 221 -38.68 24.52 -3.92
N GLY A 222 -38.43 25.50 -4.77
CA GLY A 222 -37.30 26.41 -4.68
C GLY A 222 -37.66 27.80 -4.17
N PHE A 223 -36.76 28.39 -3.37
CA PHE A 223 -36.90 29.73 -2.80
C PHE A 223 -35.62 30.55 -3.05
N ALA A 224 -35.79 31.75 -3.61
CA ALA A 224 -34.73 32.71 -3.88
C ALA A 224 -34.10 33.24 -2.59
N PRO A 225 -32.88 33.81 -2.64
CA PRO A 225 -32.27 34.46 -1.49
C PRO A 225 -33.18 35.56 -0.92
N GLY A 226 -33.27 35.64 0.40
CA GLY A 226 -34.07 36.66 1.10
C GLY A 226 -35.54 36.28 1.34
N LYS A 227 -36.05 35.20 0.76
CA LYS A 227 -37.35 34.65 1.13
C LYS A 227 -37.29 33.88 2.45
N ILE A 228 -38.39 33.85 3.17
CA ILE A 228 -38.53 33.04 4.38
C ILE A 228 -38.74 31.58 3.95
N PHE A 229 -37.98 30.67 4.56
CA PHE A 229 -38.08 29.24 4.27
C PHE A 229 -39.22 28.62 5.11
N PRO A 230 -40.32 28.15 4.50
CA PRO A 230 -41.49 27.69 5.23
C PRO A 230 -41.36 26.22 5.68
N SER A 231 -42.29 25.77 6.52
CA SER A 231 -42.55 24.34 6.75
C SER A 231 -43.52 23.82 5.69
N ALA A 232 -43.40 22.55 5.30
CA ALA A 232 -44.31 21.91 4.36
C ALA A 232 -45.24 20.90 5.03
N PHE A 233 -46.45 20.84 4.52
CA PHE A 233 -47.51 19.91 4.90
C PHE A 233 -48.17 19.37 3.64
N LEU A 234 -48.71 18.17 3.76
CA LEU A 234 -49.55 17.55 2.76
C LEU A 234 -51.02 17.87 3.07
N TYR A 235 -51.82 18.27 2.08
CA TYR A 235 -53.26 18.49 2.26
C TYR A 235 -54.06 17.32 1.71
N LEU A 236 -54.75 16.60 2.60
CA LEU A 236 -55.56 15.43 2.26
C LEU A 236 -56.91 15.53 2.96
N ASN A 237 -57.99 15.43 2.18
CA ASN A 237 -59.37 15.35 2.68
C ASN A 237 -59.73 16.44 3.70
N GLY A 238 -59.28 17.68 3.45
CA GLY A 238 -59.55 18.82 4.33
C GLY A 238 -58.63 18.94 5.53
N LYS A 239 -57.60 18.07 5.66
CA LYS A 239 -56.66 18.08 6.78
C LYS A 239 -55.22 18.17 6.30
N GLU A 240 -54.39 18.81 7.11
CA GLU A 240 -52.95 18.87 6.90
C GLU A 240 -52.25 17.72 7.62
N GLN A 241 -51.24 17.15 6.98
CA GLN A 241 -50.37 16.12 7.52
C GLN A 241 -48.91 16.55 7.38
N VAL A 242 -48.11 16.22 8.39
CA VAL A 242 -46.67 16.50 8.37
C VAL A 242 -46.01 15.67 7.27
N VAL A 243 -45.11 16.29 6.51
CA VAL A 243 -44.29 15.60 5.52
C VAL A 243 -42.82 15.77 5.84
N ASN A 244 -42.04 14.72 5.58
CA ASN A 244 -40.60 14.79 5.70
C ASN A 244 -40.01 15.43 4.44
N PHE A 245 -39.13 16.41 4.64
CA PHE A 245 -38.39 17.03 3.55
C PHE A 245 -36.91 17.18 3.91
N SER A 246 -36.08 17.17 2.88
CA SER A 246 -34.67 17.56 2.97
C SER A 246 -34.48 18.93 2.34
N VAL A 247 -33.38 19.61 2.68
CA VAL A 247 -33.03 20.91 2.10
C VAL A 247 -31.65 20.81 1.47
N TYR A 248 -31.51 21.27 0.23
CA TYR A 248 -30.21 21.46 -0.40
C TYR A 248 -30.17 22.80 -1.14
N GLN A 249 -28.98 23.26 -1.48
CA GLN A 249 -28.78 24.50 -2.22
C GLN A 249 -28.48 24.19 -3.69
N LYS A 250 -29.22 24.83 -4.61
CA LYS A 250 -29.00 24.73 -6.07
C LYS A 250 -28.79 26.14 -6.64
N GLY A 251 -27.54 26.46 -6.97
CA GLY A 251 -27.15 27.82 -7.32
C GLY A 251 -27.50 28.80 -6.19
N ASN A 252 -28.34 29.80 -6.50
CA ASN A 252 -28.78 30.80 -5.53
C ASN A 252 -30.08 30.43 -4.81
N TYR A 253 -30.67 29.27 -5.06
CA TYR A 253 -31.94 28.89 -4.45
C TYR A 253 -31.75 27.87 -3.32
N LYS A 254 -32.52 28.01 -2.24
CA LYS A 254 -32.74 26.92 -1.28
C LYS A 254 -33.88 26.06 -1.80
N VAL A 255 -33.64 24.76 -1.98
CA VAL A 255 -34.60 23.81 -2.51
C VAL A 255 -35.06 22.87 -1.41
N MET A 256 -36.35 22.87 -1.16
CA MET A 256 -37.04 21.89 -0.33
C MET A 256 -37.35 20.66 -1.20
N VAL A 257 -36.90 19.49 -0.74
CA VAL A 257 -37.16 18.20 -1.39
C VAL A 257 -38.11 17.41 -0.51
N ILE A 258 -39.36 17.32 -0.95
CA ILE A 258 -40.38 16.52 -0.30
C ILE A 258 -40.26 15.10 -0.86
N HIS A 259 -40.00 14.12 0.02
CA HIS A 259 -39.82 12.70 -0.34
C HIS A 259 -41.15 11.99 -0.61
N ASP A 260 -42.09 12.70 -1.23
CA ASP A 260 -43.39 12.18 -1.65
C ASP A 260 -43.90 12.99 -2.86
N LEU A 261 -44.62 12.30 -3.75
CA LEU A 261 -45.31 12.91 -4.88
C LEU A 261 -46.80 12.93 -4.58
N LYS A 262 -47.37 14.13 -4.41
CA LYS A 262 -48.77 14.33 -4.07
C LYS A 262 -49.36 15.52 -4.82
N LYS A 263 -50.70 15.58 -4.85
CA LYS A 263 -51.45 16.63 -5.56
C LYS A 263 -51.35 17.99 -4.86
N ASP A 264 -51.60 18.04 -3.56
CA ASP A 264 -51.83 19.29 -2.84
C ASP A 264 -50.89 19.43 -1.63
N PHE A 265 -50.06 20.46 -1.64
CA PHE A 265 -49.16 20.82 -0.55
C PHE A 265 -49.55 22.16 0.07
N VAL A 266 -49.23 22.33 1.34
CA VAL A 266 -49.40 23.59 2.07
C VAL A 266 -48.08 23.99 2.70
N LEU A 267 -47.63 25.21 2.41
CA LEU A 267 -46.45 25.81 2.99
C LEU A 267 -46.87 26.81 4.06
N ARG A 268 -46.27 26.75 5.26
CA ARG A 268 -46.63 27.62 6.39
C ARG A 268 -45.41 28.27 7.04
N HIS A 269 -45.62 29.49 7.52
CA HIS A 269 -44.71 30.18 8.42
C HIS A 269 -45.51 31.15 9.30
N GLY A 270 -45.68 30.82 10.58
CA GLY A 270 -46.63 31.54 11.44
C GLY A 270 -48.06 31.49 10.86
N GLU A 271 -48.68 32.66 10.69
CA GLU A 271 -50.02 32.79 10.08
C GLU A 271 -50.01 32.80 8.54
N GLN A 272 -48.83 32.85 7.92
CA GLN A 272 -48.67 32.89 6.48
C GLN A 272 -48.89 31.49 5.89
N VAL A 273 -49.56 31.40 4.74
CA VAL A 273 -49.93 30.15 4.10
C VAL A 273 -49.89 30.24 2.58
N ILE A 274 -49.34 29.21 1.93
CA ILE A 274 -49.40 29.04 0.48
C ILE A 274 -49.85 27.62 0.16
N GLY A 275 -50.90 27.50 -0.64
CA GLY A 275 -51.24 26.22 -1.28
C GLY A 275 -50.42 26.04 -2.55
N VAL A 276 -49.82 24.87 -2.74
CA VAL A 276 -49.08 24.47 -3.95
C VAL A 276 -49.75 23.22 -4.51
N VAL A 277 -50.19 23.26 -5.77
CA VAL A 277 -50.99 22.21 -6.41
C VAL A 277 -50.29 21.69 -7.65
N ASN A 278 -50.03 20.39 -7.70
CA ASN A 278 -49.60 19.66 -8.89
C ASN A 278 -50.82 19.37 -9.79
N GLN A 279 -50.94 20.08 -10.92
CA GLN A 279 -52.07 19.95 -11.84
C GLN A 279 -52.00 18.70 -12.72
N SER A 280 -50.81 18.12 -12.89
CA SER A 280 -50.57 16.92 -13.69
C SER A 280 -50.38 15.67 -12.82
N PHE A 281 -50.73 15.73 -11.53
CA PHE A 281 -50.63 14.60 -10.60
C PHE A 281 -51.28 13.32 -11.18
N GLY A 282 -50.54 12.22 -11.16
CA GLY A 282 -50.96 10.92 -11.69
C GLY A 282 -50.81 10.74 -13.21
N LYS A 283 -50.43 11.77 -13.97
CA LYS A 283 -50.17 11.66 -15.43
C LYS A 283 -48.71 11.26 -15.73
N VAL A 284 -47.79 11.64 -14.86
CA VAL A 284 -46.36 11.32 -14.94
C VAL A 284 -46.00 10.48 -13.71
N MET A 285 -46.16 9.16 -13.79
CA MET A 285 -45.79 8.25 -12.70
C MET A 285 -44.55 7.46 -13.08
N THR A 286 -43.59 7.41 -12.16
CA THR A 286 -42.37 6.60 -12.32
C THR A 286 -42.42 5.44 -11.35
N PRO A 287 -42.03 4.21 -11.74
CA PRO A 287 -41.82 3.13 -10.79
C PRO A 287 -40.82 3.55 -9.71
N TYR A 288 -40.97 3.02 -8.49
CA TYR A 288 -39.96 3.21 -7.45
C TYR A 288 -38.60 2.73 -7.95
N LYS A 289 -37.58 3.57 -7.81
CA LYS A 289 -36.19 3.27 -8.18
C LYS A 289 -35.31 3.34 -6.94
N SER A 290 -34.25 2.52 -6.92
CA SER A 290 -33.25 2.51 -5.86
C SER A 290 -32.26 3.67 -5.95
N THR A 291 -32.14 4.32 -7.12
CA THR A 291 -31.31 5.52 -7.34
C THR A 291 -32.00 6.53 -8.28
N SER A 292 -31.49 7.77 -8.33
CA SER A 292 -32.01 8.82 -9.23
C SER A 292 -31.69 8.57 -10.72
N SER A 293 -30.79 7.64 -11.06
CA SER A 293 -30.39 7.34 -12.43
C SER A 293 -30.77 5.91 -12.81
N THR A 294 -31.25 5.69 -14.03
CA THR A 294 -31.47 4.33 -14.56
C THR A 294 -30.19 3.59 -14.91
N GLU A 295 -29.06 4.31 -14.93
CA GLU A 295 -27.74 3.76 -15.24
C GLU A 295 -26.91 3.42 -13.99
N VAL A 296 -27.46 3.68 -12.80
CA VAL A 296 -26.79 3.44 -11.52
C VAL A 296 -27.71 2.62 -10.63
N GLU A 297 -27.18 1.54 -10.07
CA GLU A 297 -27.90 0.69 -9.13
C GLU A 297 -27.22 0.76 -7.75
N ARG A 298 -28.03 0.78 -6.69
CA ARG A 298 -27.54 0.62 -5.32
C ARG A 298 -27.34 -0.87 -5.04
N VAL A 299 -26.09 -1.26 -4.81
CA VAL A 299 -25.75 -2.63 -4.38
C VAL A 299 -25.28 -2.58 -2.94
N GLU A 300 -25.84 -3.46 -2.10
CA GLU A 300 -25.36 -3.65 -0.73
C GLU A 300 -24.12 -4.52 -0.74
N VAL A 301 -22.99 -3.97 -0.29
CA VAL A 301 -21.75 -4.72 -0.16
C VAL A 301 -21.70 -5.27 1.26
N ASN A 302 -21.92 -6.58 1.42
CA ASN A 302 -21.66 -7.28 2.68
C ASN A 302 -20.15 -7.31 2.92
N ASN A 303 -19.65 -6.31 3.62
CA ASN A 303 -18.31 -6.36 4.20
C ASN A 303 -18.39 -7.34 5.38
N GLY A 304 -18.18 -8.63 5.09
CA GLY A 304 -18.24 -9.71 6.07
C GLY A 304 -17.47 -9.37 7.35
N GLN A 305 -18.11 -9.63 8.49
CA GLN A 305 -17.48 -9.61 9.81
C GLN A 305 -16.41 -10.69 9.94
#